data_AF-B0TB92-F1
#
_entry.id   AF-B0TB92-F1
#
_cell.length_a   1.000
_cell.length_b   1.000
_cell.length_c   1.000
_cell.angle_alpha   90.00
_cell.angle_beta   90.00
_cell.angle_gamma   90.00
#
_symmetry.space_group_name_H-M   'P 1'
#
loop_
_entity.id
_entity.type
_entity.pdbx_description
1 polymer ?
#
loop_
_entity_poly.entity_id
_entity_poly.type
_entity_poly.pdbx_seq_one_letter_code
_entity_poly.pdbx_strand_id
1 'polypeptide(L)'
;MDALVLAAGPNNGRLRSCHTASMEALIPIGRRPMVDYVVQALRHCREINRIVVVGPLALSDYYLEDQRVTVVSGGKDPIESLQCGLAALAVPAGRTEPAKHDVLTDGAVLADQAFSASDKGRDRCEKADQLLVVTGDLPLLTPQVLEAFLHACRSREGDVFYPVVRREDCERRYPDVRRTYVRLQEGWVTGGNLLLIRPSVIPRALTRARRFVRLRKSPLALSRLLGWSFLIRFLLRRLTIAQVEARVSELFRLRAVGVLSSSPELGIDVDKPSDLELVRRCLAGLSS
;
A
#
# COMPACT_ATOMS: atom_id res chain seq x y z
N MET A 1 -2.56 3.64 15.42
CA MET A 1 -1.56 2.96 14.58
C MET A 1 -0.88 3.98 13.67
N ASP A 2 0.28 3.66 13.12
CA ASP A 2 0.93 4.52 12.13
C ASP A 2 0.52 4.12 10.71
N ALA A 3 0.65 5.05 9.77
CA ALA A 3 0.42 4.82 8.35
C ALA A 3 1.64 5.20 7.51
N LEU A 4 1.83 4.47 6.43
CA LEU A 4 2.87 4.68 5.44
C LEU A 4 2.26 4.76 4.04
N VAL A 5 2.50 5.86 3.35
CA VAL A 5 2.03 6.09 1.98
C VAL A 5 3.20 5.90 1.01
N LEU A 6 3.11 4.91 0.11
CA LEU A 6 4.11 4.66 -0.93
C LEU A 6 3.72 5.43 -2.19
N ALA A 7 4.40 6.55 -2.43
CA ALA A 7 4.10 7.54 -3.47
C ALA A 7 5.33 7.85 -4.36
N ALA A 8 6.28 6.93 -4.44
CA ALA A 8 7.54 7.06 -5.19
C ALA A 8 7.49 6.47 -6.61
N GLY A 9 6.30 6.33 -7.21
CA GLY A 9 6.13 5.86 -8.59
C GLY A 9 6.52 6.94 -9.62
N PRO A 10 7.49 6.68 -10.53
CA PRO A 10 7.81 7.62 -11.60
C PRO A 10 6.70 7.64 -12.66
N ASN A 11 6.38 8.82 -13.17
CA ASN A 11 5.40 8.97 -14.24
C ASN A 11 6.04 8.69 -15.62
N ASN A 12 6.39 7.42 -15.84
CA ASN A 12 6.96 6.93 -17.10
C ASN A 12 6.00 6.00 -17.87
N GLY A 13 4.81 5.77 -17.33
CA GLY A 13 3.77 4.92 -17.88
C GLY A 13 2.73 5.67 -18.72
N ARG A 14 1.49 5.17 -18.68
CA ARG A 14 0.38 5.67 -19.50
C ARG A 14 -0.09 7.06 -19.07
N LEU A 15 0.12 7.45 -17.82
CA LEU A 15 -0.26 8.77 -17.31
C LEU A 15 0.62 9.91 -17.82
N ARG A 16 1.78 9.60 -18.40
CA ARG A 16 2.68 10.60 -18.98
C ARG A 16 2.03 11.36 -20.13
N SER A 17 1.07 10.76 -20.84
CA SER A 17 0.30 11.45 -21.88
C SER A 17 -0.71 12.45 -21.30
N CYS A 18 -1.06 12.36 -20.02
CA CYS A 18 -2.01 13.25 -19.36
C CYS A 18 -1.33 14.44 -18.68
N HIS A 19 -0.11 14.25 -18.16
CA HIS A 19 0.56 15.26 -17.35
C HIS A 19 2.07 15.06 -17.34
N THR A 20 2.83 16.16 -17.21
CA THR A 20 4.30 16.19 -17.31
C THR A 20 5.03 16.05 -15.97
N ALA A 21 4.29 15.91 -14.87
CA ALA A 21 4.88 15.68 -13.54
C ALA A 21 5.83 14.48 -13.56
N SER A 22 6.97 14.58 -12.87
CA SER A 22 7.99 13.52 -12.84
C SER A 22 7.54 12.26 -12.10
N MET A 23 6.63 12.42 -11.13
CA MET A 23 6.09 11.34 -10.28
C MET A 23 4.57 11.32 -10.37
N GLU A 24 3.97 10.13 -10.36
CA GLU A 24 2.51 9.96 -10.52
C GLU A 24 1.74 10.60 -9.36
N ALA A 25 2.28 10.50 -8.14
CA ALA A 25 1.73 11.10 -6.93
C ALA A 25 1.54 12.63 -7.00
N LEU A 26 2.33 13.31 -7.83
CA LEU A 26 2.27 14.78 -8.03
C LEU A 26 1.27 15.19 -9.10
N ILE A 27 0.66 14.25 -9.83
CA ILE A 27 -0.32 14.57 -10.85
C ILE A 27 -1.52 15.26 -10.17
N PRO A 28 -1.91 16.47 -10.62
CA PRO A 28 -3.00 17.20 -10.00
C PRO A 28 -4.37 16.58 -10.37
N ILE A 29 -5.22 16.48 -9.36
CA ILE A 29 -6.64 16.20 -9.47
C ILE A 29 -7.37 17.37 -8.82
N GLY A 30 -7.98 18.23 -9.64
CA GLY A 30 -8.47 19.52 -9.18
C GLY A 30 -7.31 20.40 -8.71
N ARG A 31 -7.39 20.90 -7.47
CA ARG A 31 -6.37 21.80 -6.88
C ARG A 31 -5.30 21.10 -6.04
N ARG A 32 -5.37 19.77 -5.93
CA ARG A 32 -4.53 18.98 -5.01
C ARG A 32 -3.74 17.93 -5.80
N PRO A 33 -2.51 17.59 -5.40
CA PRO A 33 -1.81 16.44 -5.95
C PRO A 33 -2.56 15.15 -5.59
N MET A 34 -2.50 14.14 -6.45
CA MET A 34 -3.21 12.86 -6.28
C MET A 34 -3.02 12.23 -4.90
N VAL A 35 -1.78 12.24 -4.40
CA VAL A 35 -1.43 11.66 -3.09
C VAL A 35 -2.08 12.39 -1.91
N ASP A 36 -2.42 13.68 -2.04
CA ASP A 36 -3.05 14.42 -0.94
C ASP A 36 -4.42 13.81 -0.59
N TYR A 37 -5.19 13.32 -1.55
CA TYR A 37 -6.46 12.65 -1.27
C TYR A 37 -6.29 11.44 -0.33
N VAL A 38 -5.24 10.64 -0.53
CA VAL A 38 -4.88 9.52 0.35
C VAL A 38 -4.46 10.03 1.73
N VAL A 39 -3.60 11.04 1.79
CA VAL A 39 -3.14 11.61 3.06
C VAL A 39 -4.31 12.20 3.86
N GLN A 40 -5.24 12.89 3.20
CA GLN A 40 -6.43 13.42 3.84
C GLN A 40 -7.34 12.31 4.38
N ALA A 41 -7.54 11.22 3.62
CA ALA A 41 -8.31 10.08 4.13
C ALA A 41 -7.69 9.49 5.40
N LEU A 42 -6.36 9.38 5.44
CA LEU A 42 -5.61 8.92 6.62
C LEU A 42 -5.69 9.91 7.79
N ARG A 43 -5.55 11.21 7.53
CA ARG A 43 -5.61 12.27 8.56
C ARG A 43 -6.94 12.29 9.31
N HIS A 44 -8.03 12.08 8.57
CA HIS A 44 -9.39 12.07 9.10
C HIS A 44 -9.82 10.73 9.70
N CYS A 45 -9.02 9.66 9.55
CA CYS A 45 -9.23 8.40 10.25
C CYS A 45 -8.65 8.49 11.66
N ARG A 46 -9.50 8.36 12.68
CA ARG A 46 -9.12 8.55 14.11
C ARG A 46 -8.08 7.56 14.60
N GLU A 47 -7.98 6.41 13.96
CA GLU A 47 -7.07 5.34 14.35
C GLU A 47 -5.62 5.59 13.90
N ILE A 48 -5.41 6.51 12.95
CA ILE A 48 -4.09 6.82 12.42
C ILE A 48 -3.47 7.94 13.26
N ASN A 49 -2.29 7.71 13.82
CA ASN A 49 -1.61 8.69 14.68
C ASN A 49 -0.63 9.54 13.88
N ARG A 50 0.29 8.87 13.19
CA ARG A 50 1.33 9.48 12.35
C ARG A 50 1.28 8.91 10.94
N ILE A 51 1.61 9.75 9.96
CA ILE A 51 1.63 9.43 8.54
C ILE A 51 3.02 9.73 8.01
N VAL A 52 3.67 8.73 7.42
CA VAL A 52 4.88 8.94 6.63
C VAL A 52 4.54 8.82 5.15
N VAL A 53 4.88 9.81 4.36
CA VAL A 53 4.72 9.81 2.91
C VAL A 53 6.09 9.58 2.27
N VAL A 54 6.24 8.48 1.56
CA VAL A 54 7.46 8.13 0.83
C VAL A 54 7.30 8.52 -0.62
N GLY A 55 7.92 9.61 -1.04
CA GLY A 55 7.70 10.19 -2.35
C GLY A 55 8.58 11.40 -2.63
N PRO A 56 8.25 12.20 -3.65
CA PRO A 56 9.01 13.40 -3.97
C PRO A 56 8.96 14.42 -2.82
N LEU A 57 10.13 14.95 -2.43
CA LEU A 57 10.27 15.90 -1.32
C LEU A 57 9.52 17.20 -1.51
N ALA A 58 9.15 17.56 -2.75
CA ALA A 58 8.24 18.67 -3.05
C ALA A 58 6.87 18.55 -2.37
N LEU A 59 6.48 17.34 -1.92
CA LEU A 59 5.29 17.14 -1.09
C LEU A 59 5.43 17.74 0.31
N SER A 60 6.65 17.98 0.81
CA SER A 60 6.88 18.55 2.15
C SER A 60 6.19 19.90 2.31
N ASP A 61 6.18 20.72 1.26
CA ASP A 61 5.58 22.05 1.25
C ASP A 61 4.06 22.01 1.49
N TYR A 62 3.40 20.90 1.13
CA TYR A 62 1.96 20.71 1.33
C TYR A 62 1.59 20.40 2.79
N TYR A 63 2.57 20.00 3.61
CA TYR A 63 2.33 19.47 4.96
C TYR A 63 3.16 20.18 6.03
N LEU A 64 3.74 21.35 5.75
CA LEU A 64 4.62 22.09 6.68
C LEU A 64 3.98 22.37 8.04
N GLU A 65 2.67 22.65 8.05
CA GLU A 65 1.92 22.94 9.27
C GLU A 65 1.38 21.68 9.97
N ASP A 66 1.50 20.50 9.34
CA ASP A 66 0.98 19.25 9.87
C ASP A 66 2.07 18.41 10.56
N GLN A 67 2.10 18.49 11.89
CA GLN A 67 3.02 17.72 12.72
C GLN A 67 2.81 16.20 12.67
N ARG A 68 1.68 15.70 12.14
CA ARG A 68 1.39 14.27 11.99
C ARG A 68 1.95 13.71 10.68
N VAL A 69 2.33 14.54 9.72
CA VAL A 69 2.77 14.12 8.39
C VAL A 69 4.26 14.37 8.23
N THR A 70 5.01 13.34 7.82
CA THR A 70 6.43 13.47 7.48
C THR A 70 6.67 12.94 6.07
N VAL A 71 7.33 13.73 5.23
CA VAL A 71 7.68 13.34 3.87
C VAL A 71 9.14 12.90 3.83
N VAL A 72 9.41 11.75 3.22
CA VAL A 72 10.76 11.23 2.97
C VAL A 72 10.90 10.79 1.53
N SER A 73 12.13 10.82 1.02
CA SER A 73 12.45 10.32 -0.32
C SER A 73 12.18 8.83 -0.45
N GLY A 74 11.71 8.41 -1.62
CA GLY A 74 11.58 7.00 -1.98
C GLY A 74 12.86 6.36 -2.50
N GLY A 75 12.83 5.04 -2.57
CA GLY A 75 13.89 4.22 -3.16
C GLY A 75 13.62 3.89 -4.63
N LYS A 76 14.50 3.07 -5.22
CA LYS A 76 14.44 2.62 -6.63
C LYS A 76 13.30 1.65 -6.90
N ASP A 77 12.79 0.99 -5.87
CA ASP A 77 11.68 0.06 -5.95
C ASP A 77 10.72 0.17 -4.75
N PRO A 78 9.56 -0.49 -4.78
CA PRO A 78 8.60 -0.43 -3.68
C PRO A 78 9.13 -0.95 -2.34
N ILE A 79 10.08 -1.90 -2.35
CA ILE A 79 10.66 -2.43 -1.11
C ILE A 79 11.63 -1.43 -0.51
N GLU A 80 12.51 -0.84 -1.31
CA GLU A 80 13.43 0.20 -0.83
C GLU A 80 12.64 1.40 -0.31
N SER A 81 11.55 1.78 -0.99
CA SER A 81 10.63 2.82 -0.53
C SER A 81 9.96 2.46 0.81
N LEU A 82 9.50 1.22 0.97
CA LEU A 82 8.99 0.72 2.25
C LEU A 82 10.05 0.85 3.35
N GLN A 83 11.32 0.52 3.07
CA GLN A 83 12.41 0.63 4.05
C GLN A 83 12.71 2.08 4.44
N CYS A 84 12.75 3.01 3.49
CA CYS A 84 12.88 4.45 3.77
C CYS A 84 11.76 4.93 4.70
N GLY A 85 10.53 4.50 4.42
CA GLY A 85 9.36 4.75 5.25
C GLY A 85 9.48 4.23 6.68
N LEU A 86 9.90 2.98 6.83
CA LEU A 86 10.09 2.34 8.14
C LEU A 86 11.19 3.01 8.96
N ALA A 87 12.29 3.42 8.32
CA ALA A 87 13.35 4.16 8.99
C ALA A 87 12.84 5.50 9.54
N ALA A 88 12.00 6.22 8.78
CA ALA A 88 11.38 7.46 9.24
C ALA A 88 10.41 7.23 10.42
N LEU A 89 9.70 6.11 10.43
CA LEU A 89 8.83 5.74 11.55
C LEU A 89 9.63 5.38 12.82
N ALA A 90 10.86 4.90 12.70
CA ALA A 90 11.71 4.61 13.87
C ALA A 90 12.17 5.88 14.61
N VAL A 91 12.19 7.04 13.93
CA VAL A 91 12.53 8.34 14.53
C VAL A 91 11.30 8.93 15.23
N PRO A 92 11.38 9.37 16.51
CA PRO A 92 10.28 10.06 17.18
C PRO A 92 9.93 11.39 16.49
N ALA A 93 8.64 11.72 16.43
CA ALA A 93 8.18 13.01 15.91
C ALA A 93 8.83 14.18 16.68
N GLY A 94 9.42 15.14 15.97
CA GLY A 94 10.07 16.32 16.55
C GLY A 94 11.61 16.34 16.54
N ARG A 95 12.28 15.32 16.01
CA ARG A 95 13.73 15.36 15.73
C ARG A 95 14.01 15.16 14.24
N THR A 96 13.81 16.21 13.45
CA THR A 96 14.27 16.26 12.06
C THR A 96 15.60 16.99 12.01
N GLU A 97 16.72 16.26 12.06
CA GLU A 97 17.94 16.77 11.44
C GLU A 97 17.89 16.44 9.94
N PRO A 98 18.18 17.38 9.05
CA PRO A 98 18.28 17.09 7.63
C PRO A 98 19.53 16.27 7.40
N ALA A 99 19.38 14.95 7.19
CA ALA A 99 20.48 14.11 6.77
C ALA A 99 20.93 14.49 5.36
N LYS A 100 21.83 15.47 5.26
CA LYS A 100 22.79 15.56 4.16
C LYS A 100 23.83 14.48 4.43
N HIS A 101 23.78 13.34 3.75
CA HIS A 101 24.94 12.49 3.47
C HIS A 101 24.59 11.50 2.36
N ASP A 102 25.48 11.36 1.39
CA ASP A 102 25.49 10.27 0.40
C ASP A 102 25.44 8.92 1.12
N VAL A 103 24.37 8.14 0.94
CA VAL A 103 24.29 6.76 1.44
C VAL A 103 24.02 5.83 0.26
N LEU A 104 25.06 5.65 -0.56
CA LEU A 104 25.27 4.42 -1.30
C LEU A 104 26.06 3.47 -0.40
N THR A 105 25.39 2.81 0.55
CA THR A 105 25.90 1.57 1.18
C THR A 105 24.80 0.89 2.02
N ASP A 106 24.43 -0.31 1.60
CA ASP A 106 23.73 -1.37 2.33
C ASP A 106 22.55 -1.03 3.27
N GLY A 107 21.42 -0.63 2.67
CA GLY A 107 20.11 -0.48 3.33
C GLY A 107 19.50 -1.76 3.95
N ALA A 108 20.18 -2.91 3.89
CA ALA A 108 19.82 -4.09 4.68
C ALA A 108 20.36 -4.01 6.12
N VAL A 109 21.54 -3.42 6.31
CA VAL A 109 22.20 -3.28 7.61
C VAL A 109 21.54 -2.17 8.43
N LEU A 110 21.14 -1.07 7.80
CA LEU A 110 20.44 0.04 8.47
C LEU A 110 19.04 -0.34 8.97
N ALA A 111 18.33 -1.20 8.24
CA ALA A 111 17.06 -1.74 8.73
C ALA A 111 17.29 -2.64 9.96
N ASP A 112 18.27 -3.54 9.90
CA ASP A 112 18.63 -4.41 11.03
C ASP A 112 19.08 -3.61 12.26
N GLN A 113 19.82 -2.52 12.05
CA GLN A 113 20.27 -1.60 13.12
C GLN A 113 19.13 -0.72 13.67
N ALA A 114 18.21 -0.22 12.83
CA ALA A 114 17.03 0.54 13.30
C ALA A 114 16.08 -0.34 14.14
N PHE A 115 15.97 -1.63 13.79
CA PHE A 115 15.21 -2.61 14.57
C PHE A 115 15.97 -3.06 15.84
N SER A 116 17.29 -3.26 15.80
CA SER A 116 18.10 -3.64 16.98
C SER A 116 18.27 -2.51 18.00
N ALA A 117 18.39 -1.25 17.55
CA ALA A 117 18.40 -0.08 18.43
C ALA A 117 17.03 0.17 19.09
N SER A 118 15.94 -0.26 18.46
CA SER A 118 14.59 -0.23 19.04
C SER A 118 14.34 -1.30 20.11
N ASP A 119 15.19 -2.34 20.19
CA ASP A 119 15.04 -3.44 21.14
C ASP A 119 15.62 -3.11 22.53
N LYS A 120 16.54 -2.12 22.62
CA LYS A 120 17.24 -1.76 23.86
C LYS A 120 16.59 -0.63 24.69
N GLY A 121 15.40 -0.14 24.31
CA GLY A 121 14.79 1.02 24.97
C GLY A 121 13.27 0.99 25.12
N ARG A 122 12.60 -0.14 24.90
CA ARG A 122 11.14 -0.20 24.85
C ARG A 122 10.52 -0.66 26.17
N ASP A 123 10.58 0.22 27.17
CA ASP A 123 9.65 0.18 28.31
C ASP A 123 8.47 1.16 28.10
N ARG A 124 8.02 1.30 26.84
CA ARG A 124 6.83 2.09 26.50
C ARG A 124 5.91 1.32 25.56
N CYS A 125 4.81 0.88 26.15
CA CYS A 125 3.49 0.70 25.55
C CYS A 125 3.32 -0.39 24.47
N GLU A 126 2.62 -1.47 24.86
CA GLU A 126 2.02 -2.54 24.04
C GLU A 126 0.96 -2.06 23.01
N LYS A 127 1.07 -0.85 22.44
CA LYS A 127 -0.04 -0.19 21.71
C LYS A 127 0.28 0.38 20.32
N ALA A 128 1.19 -0.26 19.58
CA ALA A 128 1.25 -0.07 18.12
C ALA A 128 1.51 -1.42 17.42
N ASP A 129 0.51 -2.30 17.47
CA ASP A 129 0.64 -3.68 17.01
C ASP A 129 0.47 -3.86 15.49
N GLN A 130 0.18 -2.77 14.77
CA GLN A 130 -0.09 -2.78 13.33
C GLN A 130 0.40 -1.49 12.65
N LEU A 131 0.79 -1.61 11.39
CA LEU A 131 1.17 -0.55 10.46
C LEU A 131 0.29 -0.66 9.23
N LEU A 132 -0.33 0.44 8.83
CA LEU A 132 -1.07 0.52 7.58
C LEU A 132 -0.13 1.00 6.46
N VAL A 133 -0.03 0.26 5.37
CA VAL A 133 0.71 0.64 4.16
C VAL A 133 -0.29 0.86 3.04
N VAL A 134 -0.24 2.03 2.40
CA VAL A 134 -1.19 2.44 1.34
C VAL A 134 -0.39 2.95 0.16
N THR A 135 -0.85 2.73 -1.07
CA THR A 135 -0.25 3.38 -2.26
C THR A 135 -0.75 4.82 -2.41
N GLY A 136 0.05 5.69 -3.01
CA GLY A 136 -0.28 7.11 -3.20
C GLY A 136 -1.27 7.40 -4.34
N ASP A 137 -1.72 6.37 -5.05
CA ASP A 137 -2.55 6.43 -6.27
C ASP A 137 -4.00 6.00 -6.04
N LEU A 138 -4.48 6.04 -4.79
CA LEU A 138 -5.86 5.76 -4.38
C LEU A 138 -6.66 7.04 -4.05
N PRO A 139 -6.89 7.96 -5.00
CA PRO A 139 -7.52 9.26 -4.72
C PRO A 139 -9.00 9.17 -4.33
N LEU A 140 -9.66 8.02 -4.52
CA LEU A 140 -11.03 7.78 -4.07
C LEU A 140 -11.09 7.17 -2.66
N LEU A 141 -9.95 6.92 -2.00
CA LEU A 141 -9.93 6.43 -0.64
C LEU A 141 -10.58 7.46 0.30
N THR A 142 -11.49 6.99 1.15
CA THR A 142 -12.17 7.82 2.15
C THR A 142 -11.92 7.29 3.56
N PRO A 143 -12.08 8.14 4.60
CA PRO A 143 -11.98 7.69 5.99
C PRO A 143 -12.96 6.55 6.31
N GLN A 144 -14.18 6.60 5.77
CA GLN A 144 -15.22 5.58 5.99
C GLN A 144 -14.82 4.23 5.40
N VAL A 145 -14.27 4.22 4.18
CA VAL A 145 -13.77 3.01 3.54
C VAL A 145 -12.61 2.42 4.35
N LEU A 146 -11.71 3.26 4.84
CA LEU A 146 -10.59 2.82 5.67
C LEU A 146 -11.06 2.24 7.01
N GLU A 147 -11.93 2.94 7.72
CA GLU A 147 -12.49 2.50 9.00
C GLU A 147 -13.25 1.17 8.86
N ALA A 148 -14.02 1.01 7.77
CA ALA A 148 -14.71 -0.25 7.48
C ALA A 148 -13.72 -1.42 7.25
N PHE A 149 -12.64 -1.18 6.51
CA PHE A 149 -11.59 -2.19 6.31
C PHE A 149 -10.86 -2.54 7.62
N LEU A 150 -10.46 -1.53 8.41
CA LEU A 150 -9.80 -1.74 9.70
C LEU A 150 -10.71 -2.49 10.68
N HIS A 151 -12.01 -2.15 10.72
CA HIS A 151 -13.00 -2.87 11.52
C HIS A 151 -13.10 -4.35 11.11
N ALA A 152 -13.16 -4.64 9.81
CA ALA A 152 -13.19 -6.01 9.29
C ALA A 152 -11.91 -6.82 9.60
N CYS A 153 -10.77 -6.14 9.76
CA CYS A 153 -9.53 -6.80 10.17
C CYS A 153 -9.55 -7.23 11.64
N ARG A 154 -10.20 -6.47 12.52
CA ARG A 154 -10.23 -6.75 13.98
C ARG A 154 -10.93 -8.06 14.34
N SER A 155 -11.88 -8.51 13.52
CA SER A 155 -12.62 -9.75 13.76
C SER A 155 -11.83 -11.00 13.34
N ARG A 156 -10.58 -10.86 12.91
CA ARG A 156 -9.74 -11.96 12.41
C ARG A 156 -8.36 -11.89 13.01
N GLU A 157 -7.78 -13.06 13.29
CA GLU A 157 -6.38 -13.14 13.69
C GLU A 157 -5.48 -13.24 12.47
N GLY A 158 -4.48 -12.35 12.39
CA GLY A 158 -3.54 -12.31 11.29
C GLY A 158 -2.33 -11.44 11.61
N ASP A 159 -1.30 -11.60 10.78
CA ASP A 159 -0.10 -10.78 10.78
C ASP A 159 -0.10 -9.80 9.61
N VAL A 160 -0.78 -10.17 8.51
CA VAL A 160 -0.92 -9.39 7.29
C VAL A 160 -2.36 -9.50 6.79
N PHE A 161 -3.01 -8.37 6.56
CA PHE A 161 -4.37 -8.29 6.04
C PHE A 161 -4.37 -7.53 4.73
N TYR A 162 -4.98 -8.13 3.70
CA TYR A 162 -5.03 -7.57 2.37
C TYR A 162 -6.49 -7.53 1.86
N PRO A 163 -6.99 -6.37 1.40
CA PRO A 163 -8.35 -6.24 0.90
C PRO A 163 -8.53 -7.01 -0.40
N VAL A 164 -9.65 -7.74 -0.48
CA VAL A 164 -10.12 -8.46 -1.65
C VAL A 164 -11.51 -7.93 -2.00
N VAL A 165 -11.64 -7.27 -3.14
CA VAL A 165 -12.88 -6.61 -3.56
C VAL A 165 -13.61 -7.47 -4.58
N ARG A 166 -14.92 -7.63 -4.41
CA ARG A 166 -15.77 -8.38 -5.36
C ARG A 166 -16.00 -7.59 -6.64
N ARG A 167 -16.02 -8.29 -7.77
CA ARG A 167 -16.31 -7.69 -9.08
C ARG A 167 -17.68 -7.02 -9.11
N GLU A 168 -18.68 -7.64 -8.50
CA GLU A 168 -20.05 -7.14 -8.49
C GLU A 168 -20.16 -5.78 -7.78
N ASP A 169 -19.35 -5.55 -6.75
CA ASP A 169 -19.29 -4.27 -6.05
C ASP A 169 -18.61 -3.19 -6.90
N CYS A 170 -17.51 -3.54 -7.58
CA CYS A 170 -16.84 -2.66 -8.53
C CYS A 170 -17.77 -2.25 -9.67
N GLU A 171 -18.39 -3.21 -10.36
CA GLU A 171 -19.24 -2.94 -11.52
C GLU A 171 -20.53 -2.19 -11.16
N ARG A 172 -21.07 -2.41 -9.95
CA ARG A 172 -22.24 -1.68 -9.46
C ARG A 172 -21.95 -0.20 -9.23
N ARG A 173 -20.77 0.13 -8.69
CA ARG A 173 -20.43 1.52 -8.31
C ARG A 173 -19.69 2.27 -9.42
N TYR A 174 -18.88 1.55 -10.21
CA TYR A 174 -18.00 2.10 -11.23
C TYR A 174 -18.04 1.22 -12.50
N PRO A 175 -19.16 1.18 -13.24
CA PRO A 175 -19.39 0.27 -14.36
C PRO A 175 -18.38 0.46 -15.51
N ASP A 176 -17.86 1.67 -15.70
CA ASP A 176 -16.91 1.99 -16.77
C ASP A 176 -15.46 1.53 -16.46
N VAL A 177 -15.20 1.10 -15.22
CA VAL A 177 -13.84 0.81 -14.76
C VAL A 177 -13.46 -0.63 -15.08
N ARG A 178 -12.62 -0.78 -16.11
CA ARG A 178 -12.01 -2.06 -16.44
C ARG A 178 -10.85 -2.37 -15.49
N ARG A 179 -11.07 -3.32 -14.57
CA ARG A 179 -10.04 -3.91 -13.71
C ARG A 179 -9.69 -5.33 -14.13
N THR A 180 -8.52 -5.78 -13.68
CA THR A 180 -8.15 -7.20 -13.76
C THR A 180 -8.80 -7.95 -12.60
N TYR A 181 -9.60 -8.96 -12.95
CA TYR A 181 -10.24 -9.85 -11.98
C TYR A 181 -9.67 -11.26 -12.07
N VAL A 182 -9.56 -11.88 -10.92
CA VAL A 182 -9.23 -13.30 -10.75
C VAL A 182 -10.50 -14.05 -10.37
N ARG A 183 -10.71 -15.23 -10.94
CA ARG A 183 -11.81 -16.12 -10.56
C ARG A 183 -11.35 -17.10 -9.49
N LEU A 184 -11.91 -16.96 -8.30
CA LEU A 184 -11.79 -17.91 -7.19
C LEU A 184 -13.13 -18.63 -6.99
N GLN A 185 -13.20 -19.61 -6.09
CA GLN A 185 -14.47 -20.27 -5.78
C GLN A 185 -15.49 -19.32 -5.15
N GLU A 186 -15.03 -18.33 -4.39
CA GLU A 186 -15.85 -17.30 -3.74
C GLU A 186 -16.44 -16.27 -4.72
N GLY A 187 -16.01 -16.30 -5.99
CA GLY A 187 -16.46 -15.41 -7.06
C GLY A 187 -15.32 -14.74 -7.82
N TRP A 188 -15.66 -13.71 -8.60
CA TRP A 188 -14.69 -12.85 -9.26
C TRP A 188 -14.24 -11.76 -8.28
N VAL A 189 -12.93 -11.65 -8.08
CA VAL A 189 -12.35 -10.72 -7.13
C VAL A 189 -11.13 -10.00 -7.71
N THR A 190 -10.80 -8.85 -7.13
CA THR A 190 -9.57 -8.13 -7.38
C THR A 190 -8.92 -7.74 -6.05
N GLY A 191 -7.62 -7.52 -6.05
CA GLY A 191 -6.91 -7.04 -4.88
C GLY A 191 -7.05 -5.52 -4.73
N GLY A 192 -6.95 -5.02 -3.49
CA GLY A 192 -6.84 -3.59 -3.24
C GLY A 192 -5.39 -3.10 -3.18
N ASN A 193 -5.20 -1.79 -2.97
CA ASN A 193 -3.88 -1.16 -2.96
C ASN A 193 -3.51 -0.62 -1.56
N LEU A 194 -3.98 -1.30 -0.52
CA LEU A 194 -3.53 -1.11 0.85
C LEU A 194 -3.26 -2.45 1.56
N LEU A 195 -2.50 -2.40 2.64
CA LEU A 195 -2.05 -3.56 3.40
C LEU A 195 -1.95 -3.18 4.87
N LEU A 196 -2.56 -3.94 5.76
CA LEU A 196 -2.35 -3.82 7.20
C LEU A 196 -1.38 -4.92 7.65
N ILE A 197 -0.29 -4.56 8.30
CA ILE A 197 0.79 -5.49 8.63
C ILE A 197 1.31 -5.28 10.05
N ARG A 198 1.60 -6.36 10.77
CA ARG A 198 2.30 -6.28 12.06
C ARG A 198 3.78 -5.94 11.80
N PRO A 199 4.32 -4.85 12.39
CA PRO A 199 5.72 -4.46 12.14
C PRO A 199 6.75 -5.56 12.43
N SER A 200 6.51 -6.41 13.44
CA SER A 200 7.40 -7.52 13.82
C SER A 200 7.51 -8.64 12.78
N VAL A 201 6.64 -8.68 11.77
CA VAL A 201 6.76 -9.64 10.65
C VAL A 201 7.49 -9.08 9.44
N ILE A 202 7.76 -7.77 9.41
CA ILE A 202 8.34 -7.11 8.24
C ILE A 202 9.76 -7.62 7.93
N PRO A 203 10.73 -7.65 8.88
CA PRO A 203 12.11 -8.04 8.55
C PRO A 203 12.22 -9.42 7.88
N ARG A 204 11.50 -10.41 8.42
CA ARG A 204 11.43 -11.77 7.84
C ARG A 204 10.71 -11.82 6.49
N ALA A 205 9.68 -11.00 6.30
CA ALA A 205 8.89 -10.96 5.07
C ALA A 205 9.64 -10.26 3.94
N LEU A 206 10.45 -9.22 4.25
CA LEU A 206 11.17 -8.40 3.28
C LEU A 206 12.05 -9.21 2.34
N THR A 207 12.84 -10.15 2.86
CA THR A 207 13.73 -10.99 2.04
C THR A 207 12.98 -11.75 0.95
N ARG A 208 11.78 -12.25 1.28
CA ARG A 208 10.91 -12.96 0.34
C ARG A 208 10.15 -11.99 -0.56
N ALA A 209 9.65 -10.89 0.00
CA ALA A 209 8.94 -9.85 -0.74
C ALA A 209 9.81 -9.27 -1.87
N ARG A 210 11.10 -9.04 -1.63
CA ARG A 210 12.06 -8.63 -2.68
C ARG A 210 12.08 -9.59 -3.87
N ARG A 211 12.08 -10.90 -3.59
CA ARG A 211 12.03 -11.92 -4.66
C ARG A 211 10.72 -11.84 -5.45
N PHE A 212 9.59 -11.68 -4.77
CA PHE A 212 8.28 -11.52 -5.41
C PHE A 212 8.20 -10.26 -6.26
N VAL A 213 8.62 -9.10 -5.73
CA VAL A 213 8.60 -7.81 -6.43
C VAL A 213 9.48 -7.84 -7.68
N ARG A 214 10.67 -8.46 -7.62
CA ARG A 214 11.53 -8.62 -8.79
C ARG A 214 10.89 -9.49 -9.87
N LEU A 215 10.16 -10.53 -9.48
CA LEU A 215 9.50 -11.46 -10.40
C LEU A 215 8.10 -11.02 -10.83
N ARG A 216 7.57 -9.89 -10.32
CA ARG A 216 6.18 -9.44 -10.58
C ARG A 216 5.85 -9.23 -12.05
N LYS A 217 6.87 -8.92 -12.87
CA LYS A 217 6.75 -8.73 -14.33
C LYS A 217 6.94 -10.03 -15.13
N SER A 218 7.24 -11.15 -14.47
CA SER A 218 7.51 -12.46 -15.08
C SER A 218 6.53 -13.52 -14.57
N PRO A 219 5.40 -13.73 -15.26
CA PRO A 219 4.38 -14.70 -14.85
C PRO A 219 4.93 -16.13 -14.66
N LEU A 220 5.85 -16.57 -15.52
CA LEU A 220 6.47 -17.91 -15.46
C LEU A 220 7.38 -18.07 -14.24
N ALA A 221 8.15 -17.04 -13.89
CA ALA A 221 9.02 -17.12 -12.71
C ALA A 221 8.21 -17.03 -11.41
N LEU A 222 7.16 -16.20 -11.41
CA LEU A 222 6.22 -16.10 -10.29
C LEU A 222 5.46 -17.41 -10.07
N SER A 223 5.04 -18.09 -11.14
CA SER A 223 4.34 -19.36 -11.04
C SER A 223 5.21 -20.48 -10.45
N ARG A 224 6.50 -20.53 -10.79
CA ARG A 224 7.46 -21.46 -10.16
C ARG A 224 7.62 -21.22 -8.66
N LEU A 225 7.55 -19.96 -8.22
CA LEU A 225 7.62 -19.59 -6.81
C LEU A 225 6.33 -19.98 -6.06
N LEU A 226 5.17 -19.77 -6.69
CA LEU A 226 3.86 -20.16 -6.15
C LEU A 226 3.65 -21.68 -6.15
N GLY A 227 4.34 -22.43 -7.00
CA GLY A 227 4.28 -23.88 -7.06
C GLY A 227 3.26 -24.40 -8.09
N TRP A 228 3.59 -25.53 -8.72
CA TRP A 228 2.84 -26.06 -9.85
C TRP A 228 1.40 -26.49 -9.49
N SER A 229 1.21 -27.10 -8.32
CA SER A 229 -0.12 -27.49 -7.83
C SER A 229 -1.05 -26.28 -7.62
N PHE A 230 -0.51 -25.17 -7.09
CA PHE A 230 -1.23 -23.91 -6.93
C PHE A 230 -1.62 -23.33 -8.29
N LEU A 231 -0.68 -23.31 -9.25
CA LEU A 231 -0.94 -22.82 -10.60
C LEU A 231 -2.02 -23.64 -11.31
N ILE A 232 -1.96 -24.97 -11.25
CA ILE A 232 -2.99 -25.82 -11.86
C ILE A 232 -4.36 -25.51 -11.26
N ARG A 233 -4.48 -25.40 -9.94
CA ARG A 233 -5.76 -25.04 -9.29
C ARG A 233 -6.25 -23.65 -9.69
N PHE A 234 -5.34 -22.69 -9.81
CA PHE A 234 -5.64 -21.34 -10.30
C PHE A 234 -6.17 -21.36 -11.73
N LEU A 235 -5.47 -22.05 -12.65
CA LEU A 235 -5.89 -22.17 -14.06
C LEU A 235 -7.21 -22.92 -14.21
N LEU A 236 -7.44 -23.95 -13.38
CA LEU A 236 -8.70 -24.68 -13.30
C LEU A 236 -9.80 -23.92 -12.54
N ARG A 237 -9.53 -22.70 -12.05
CA ARG A 237 -10.48 -21.85 -11.28
C ARG A 237 -11.04 -22.54 -10.04
N ARG A 238 -10.26 -23.44 -9.44
CA ARG A 238 -10.61 -24.22 -8.24
C ARG A 238 -9.97 -23.67 -6.96
N LEU A 239 -9.27 -22.53 -7.06
CA LEU A 239 -8.60 -21.93 -5.93
C LEU A 239 -9.57 -21.16 -5.04
N THR A 240 -9.46 -21.32 -3.73
CA THR A 240 -10.22 -20.53 -2.73
C THR A 240 -9.34 -19.42 -2.14
N ILE A 241 -9.96 -18.40 -1.56
CA ILE A 241 -9.24 -17.37 -0.78
C ILE A 241 -8.44 -18.02 0.35
N ALA A 242 -9.03 -18.98 1.08
CA ALA A 242 -8.33 -19.71 2.14
C ALA A 242 -7.09 -20.47 1.64
N GLN A 243 -7.12 -21.02 0.42
CA GLN A 243 -5.94 -21.66 -0.19
C GLN A 243 -4.88 -20.63 -0.61
N VAL A 244 -5.29 -19.44 -1.05
CA VAL A 244 -4.36 -18.31 -1.30
C VAL A 244 -3.70 -17.88 0.00
N GLU A 245 -4.49 -17.66 1.06
CA GLU A 245 -4.02 -17.32 2.41
C GLU A 245 -3.01 -18.34 2.92
N ALA A 246 -3.34 -19.64 2.86
CA ALA A 246 -2.45 -20.71 3.29
C ALA A 246 -1.14 -20.72 2.51
N ARG A 247 -1.19 -20.53 1.18
CA ARG A 247 0.01 -20.53 0.35
C ARG A 247 0.89 -19.31 0.63
N VAL A 248 0.31 -18.12 0.75
CA VAL A 248 1.05 -16.91 1.13
C VAL A 248 1.65 -17.06 2.53
N SER A 249 0.88 -17.62 3.47
CA SER A 249 1.32 -17.84 4.84
C SER A 249 2.53 -18.78 4.91
N GLU A 250 2.49 -19.90 4.18
CA GLU A 250 3.60 -20.85 4.05
C GLU A 250 4.84 -20.17 3.42
N LEU A 251 4.64 -19.49 2.30
CA LEU A 251 5.72 -18.84 1.56
C LEU A 251 6.43 -17.81 2.40
N PHE A 252 5.69 -16.96 3.10
CA PHE A 252 6.24 -15.83 3.86
C PHE A 252 6.52 -16.14 5.33
N ARG A 253 6.08 -17.30 5.85
CA ARG A 253 6.15 -17.69 7.28
C ARG A 253 5.50 -16.66 8.21
N LEU A 254 4.27 -16.30 7.88
CA LEU A 254 3.41 -15.36 8.60
C LEU A 254 1.95 -15.77 8.41
N ARG A 255 1.01 -15.19 9.16
CA ARG A 255 -0.43 -15.40 8.97
C ARG A 255 -1.01 -14.34 8.03
N ALA A 256 -1.25 -14.70 6.77
CA ALA A 256 -1.87 -13.82 5.78
C ALA A 256 -3.39 -14.02 5.73
N VAL A 257 -4.13 -12.93 5.67
CA VAL A 257 -5.60 -12.91 5.67
C VAL A 257 -6.10 -12.04 4.52
N GLY A 258 -6.94 -12.61 3.66
CA GLY A 258 -7.70 -11.92 2.63
C GLY A 258 -9.01 -11.38 3.22
N VAL A 259 -9.11 -10.05 3.33
CA VAL A 259 -10.29 -9.39 3.89
C VAL A 259 -11.22 -9.01 2.77
N LEU A 260 -12.32 -9.74 2.64
CA LEU A 260 -13.32 -9.45 1.63
C LEU A 260 -13.99 -8.11 1.94
N SER A 261 -14.03 -7.20 0.96
CA SER A 261 -14.58 -5.85 1.10
C SER A 261 -15.55 -5.53 -0.03
N SER A 262 -16.60 -4.78 0.31
CA SER A 262 -17.59 -4.25 -0.63
C SER A 262 -17.29 -2.84 -1.11
N SER A 263 -16.12 -2.28 -0.75
CA SER A 263 -15.70 -0.92 -1.10
C SER A 263 -14.72 -0.93 -2.28
N PRO A 264 -15.16 -0.59 -3.51
CA PRO A 264 -14.30 -0.61 -4.69
C PRO A 264 -13.16 0.41 -4.65
N GLU A 265 -13.30 1.46 -3.85
CA GLU A 265 -12.30 2.52 -3.64
C GLU A 265 -10.98 1.96 -3.09
N LEU A 266 -11.01 0.79 -2.43
CA LEU A 266 -9.80 0.08 -2.00
C LEU A 266 -8.98 -0.46 -3.17
N GLY A 267 -9.63 -0.72 -4.30
CA GLY A 267 -9.00 -1.27 -5.50
C GLY A 267 -8.78 -0.25 -6.60
N ILE A 268 -9.52 0.85 -6.69
CA ILE A 268 -9.43 1.76 -7.83
C ILE A 268 -8.20 2.68 -7.73
N ASP A 269 -7.10 2.20 -8.30
CA ASP A 269 -5.89 2.95 -8.60
C ASP A 269 -5.96 3.72 -9.91
N VAL A 270 -5.13 4.76 -10.01
CA VAL A 270 -4.98 5.58 -11.22
C VAL A 270 -3.72 5.17 -11.95
N ASP A 271 -3.87 4.36 -12.99
CA ASP A 271 -2.74 3.86 -13.82
C ASP A 271 -2.79 4.36 -15.27
N LYS A 272 -3.96 4.80 -15.74
CA LYS A 272 -4.20 5.20 -17.14
C LYS A 272 -5.08 6.46 -17.23
N PRO A 273 -5.05 7.17 -18.38
CA PRO A 273 -5.83 8.39 -18.60
C PRO A 273 -7.32 8.29 -18.24
N SER A 274 -7.95 7.16 -18.56
CA SER A 274 -9.37 6.90 -18.26
C SER A 274 -9.67 6.86 -16.76
N ASP A 275 -8.73 6.35 -15.95
CA ASP A 275 -8.91 6.27 -14.50
C ASP A 275 -8.80 7.66 -13.89
N LEU A 276 -7.84 8.46 -14.37
CA LEU A 276 -7.71 9.85 -13.96
C LEU A 276 -8.97 10.66 -14.28
N GLU A 277 -9.57 10.43 -15.46
CA GLU A 277 -10.83 11.08 -15.84
C GLU A 277 -12.01 10.64 -14.97
N LEU A 278 -12.14 9.33 -14.71
CA LEU A 278 -13.14 8.81 -13.76
C LEU A 278 -13.01 9.50 -12.40
N VAL A 279 -11.81 9.50 -11.83
CA VAL A 279 -11.56 10.07 -10.51
C VAL A 279 -11.91 11.56 -10.46
N ARG A 280 -11.57 12.32 -11.51
CA ARG A 280 -11.95 13.73 -11.63
C ARG A 280 -13.46 13.92 -11.62
N ARG A 281 -14.21 13.09 -12.36
CA ARG A 281 -15.69 13.12 -12.36
C ARG A 281 -16.25 12.82 -10.97
N CYS A 282 -15.79 11.75 -10.34
CA CYS A 282 -16.24 11.34 -9.01
C CYS A 282 -16.00 12.43 -7.95
N LEU A 283 -14.80 13.02 -7.94
CA LEU A 283 -14.44 14.05 -6.95
C LEU A 283 -15.07 15.42 -7.23
N ALA A 284 -15.48 15.69 -8.48
CA ALA A 284 -16.26 16.88 -8.83
C ALA A 284 -17.74 16.76 -8.42
N GLY A 285 -18.17 15.63 -7.85
CA GLY A 285 -19.59 15.36 -7.55
C GLY A 285 -20.43 15.04 -8.79
N LEU A 286 -19.80 14.89 -9.95
CA LEU A 286 -20.42 14.47 -11.21
C LEU A 286 -20.49 12.94 -11.22
N SER A 287 -21.42 12.38 -10.43
CA SER A 287 -21.69 10.94 -10.47
C SER A 287 -22.53 10.63 -11.70
N SER A 288 -22.05 9.71 -12.54
CA SER A 288 -22.82 9.07 -13.63
C SER A 288 -23.93 8.18 -13.09
#